data_AF-F5T639-F1
#
_entry.id   AF-F5T639-F1
#
_cell.length_a   1.000
_cell.length_b   1.000
_cell.length_c   1.000
_cell.angle_alpha   90.00
_cell.angle_beta   90.00
_cell.angle_gamma   90.00
#
_symmetry.space_group_name_H-M   'P 1'
#
loop_
_entity.id
_entity.type
_entity.pdbx_description
1 polymer ?
#
loop_
_entity_poly.entity_id
_entity_poly.type
_entity_poly.pdbx_seq_one_letter_code
_entity_poly.pdbx_strand_id
1 'polypeptide(L)'
;MDIMREIKGVYVPKKEFRLIKDPHGLRDLDIQINSSIDPLNEDIAIKEFLHFIDIYSRGSRGFRPLGMSYNQDFGSSFQGISREFIDSICDYQYRGYWWYLDVYTPFIPYIIHKILRKLKLYDYQKYTSLFLSVKTEEEFIELTQVYINNIFSSFVNYNDNNFIALDQAIPANRPSWGNRYFNNSKVIVVDRDPRDVYVDLIKEKSLVGYDVAINHDVQLFVDWFRKVRKEEGKDTQYLKVQFEELVLDYHRIVGEIYDFCGFLPEHHFGKYTRFNPDVSKKNIGMWRNHAYQDEIRKIEKELKEFIYQS
;
A
#
# COMPACT_ATOMS: atom_id res chain seq x y z
N MET A 1 10.97 -6.15 -7.78
CA MET A 1 11.20 -7.02 -6.60
C MET A 1 12.16 -8.16 -6.84
N ASP A 2 12.02 -8.92 -7.93
CA ASP A 2 12.84 -10.11 -8.15
C ASP A 2 14.35 -9.83 -8.19
N ILE A 3 14.78 -8.73 -8.80
CA ILE A 3 16.18 -8.28 -8.79
C ILE A 3 16.66 -8.06 -7.35
N MET A 4 15.85 -7.45 -6.49
CA MET A 4 16.21 -7.18 -5.08
C MET A 4 16.43 -8.47 -4.29
N ARG A 5 15.77 -9.57 -4.65
CA ARG A 5 15.99 -10.90 -4.04
C ARG A 5 17.32 -11.53 -4.44
N GLU A 6 17.99 -11.00 -5.46
CA GLU A 6 19.31 -11.46 -5.94
C GLU A 6 20.47 -10.65 -5.35
N ILE A 7 20.20 -9.63 -4.53
CA ILE A 7 21.20 -8.74 -3.93
C ILE A 7 21.51 -9.17 -2.49
N LYS A 8 22.79 -9.34 -2.19
CA LYS A 8 23.27 -9.67 -0.85
C LYS A 8 22.97 -8.52 0.11
N GLY A 9 22.50 -8.87 1.31
CA GLY A 9 22.18 -7.89 2.35
C GLY A 9 20.83 -7.18 2.15
N VAL A 10 20.02 -7.61 1.19
CA VAL A 10 18.64 -7.12 1.00
C VAL A 10 17.66 -8.19 1.48
N TYR A 11 16.88 -7.85 2.52
CA TYR A 11 15.74 -8.65 2.93
C TYR A 11 14.51 -8.26 2.10
N VAL A 12 13.84 -9.27 1.53
CA VAL A 12 12.60 -9.07 0.79
C VAL A 12 11.47 -9.87 1.44
N PRO A 13 10.50 -9.21 2.10
CA PRO A 13 9.35 -9.89 2.69
C PRO A 13 8.62 -10.79 1.68
N LYS A 14 7.95 -11.83 2.19
CA LYS A 14 7.18 -12.76 1.35
C LYS A 14 5.87 -12.15 0.85
N LYS A 15 5.34 -11.17 1.57
CA LYS A 15 4.10 -10.45 1.22
C LYS A 15 4.37 -8.97 1.03
N GLU A 16 3.48 -8.32 0.28
CA GLU A 16 3.44 -6.86 0.13
C GLU A 16 3.22 -6.17 1.48
N PHE A 17 3.90 -5.04 1.69
CA PHE A 17 3.77 -4.25 2.92
C PHE A 17 2.71 -3.15 2.76
N ARG A 18 1.44 -3.52 2.85
CA ARG A 18 0.29 -2.66 2.51
C ARG A 18 -0.20 -1.71 3.63
N LEU A 19 0.46 -1.71 4.79
CA LEU A 19 0.05 -0.96 6.00
C LEU A 19 -0.15 0.55 5.76
N ILE A 20 0.62 1.13 4.84
CA ILE A 20 0.61 2.57 4.59
C ILE A 20 -0.54 2.99 3.69
N LYS A 21 -0.79 2.23 2.61
CA LYS A 21 -1.63 2.68 1.49
C LYS A 21 -3.05 2.12 1.49
N ASP A 22 -3.29 1.02 2.20
CA ASP A 22 -4.62 0.41 2.22
C ASP A 22 -5.57 1.23 3.11
N PRO A 23 -6.90 1.17 2.85
CA PRO A 23 -7.87 1.93 3.62
C PRO A 23 -7.79 1.64 5.11
N HIS A 24 -7.98 2.68 5.93
CA HIS A 24 -7.81 2.67 7.39
C HIS A 24 -6.37 2.36 7.85
N GLY A 25 -5.39 2.38 6.92
CA GLY A 25 -3.98 2.27 7.22
C GLY A 25 -3.38 3.58 7.75
N LEU A 26 -2.04 3.64 7.79
CA LEU A 26 -1.33 4.79 8.38
C LEU A 26 -1.66 6.13 7.73
N ARG A 27 -1.89 6.13 6.42
CA ARG A 27 -2.19 7.37 5.69
C ARG A 27 -3.56 7.95 6.06
N ASP A 28 -4.58 7.11 6.19
CA ASP A 28 -5.91 7.58 6.58
C ASP A 28 -5.86 8.10 8.03
N LEU A 29 -5.12 7.42 8.91
CA LEU A 29 -4.87 7.86 10.27
C LEU A 29 -4.15 9.23 10.33
N ASP A 30 -3.08 9.40 9.55
CA ASP A 30 -2.34 10.67 9.40
C ASP A 30 -3.29 11.82 9.01
N ILE A 31 -4.08 11.61 7.94
CA ILE A 31 -5.03 12.62 7.46
C ILE A 31 -6.03 13.02 8.56
N GLN A 32 -6.59 12.06 9.29
CA GLN A 32 -7.59 12.37 10.31
C GLN A 32 -6.98 13.04 11.55
N ILE A 33 -5.79 12.63 11.99
CA ILE A 33 -5.14 13.25 13.16
C ILE A 33 -4.59 14.63 12.83
N ASN A 34 -3.89 14.78 11.70
CA ASN A 34 -3.13 16.00 11.42
C ASN A 34 -3.93 17.04 10.63
N SER A 35 -4.96 16.64 9.87
CA SER A 35 -5.75 17.58 9.06
C SER A 35 -7.15 17.87 9.63
N SER A 36 -7.72 16.99 10.45
CA SER A 36 -9.06 17.15 11.01
C SER A 36 -8.97 17.51 12.50
N ILE A 37 -9.22 18.77 12.85
CA ILE A 37 -9.28 19.25 14.25
C ILE A 37 -10.60 18.80 14.93
N ASP A 38 -11.13 17.63 14.56
CA ASP A 38 -12.41 17.10 15.03
C ASP A 38 -12.20 15.83 15.87
N PRO A 39 -12.46 15.89 17.19
CA PRO A 39 -12.23 14.76 18.10
C PRO A 39 -13.06 13.50 17.79
N LEU A 40 -14.19 13.65 17.09
CA LEU A 40 -15.01 12.50 16.68
C LEU A 40 -14.32 11.74 15.55
N ASN A 41 -13.90 12.43 14.49
CA ASN A 41 -13.21 11.82 13.36
C ASN A 41 -11.89 11.16 13.78
N GLU A 42 -11.17 11.80 14.69
CA GLU A 42 -9.91 11.27 15.21
C GLU A 42 -10.11 9.96 16.00
N ASP A 43 -11.06 9.94 16.93
CA ASP A 43 -11.43 8.74 17.68
C ASP A 43 -11.87 7.60 16.76
N ILE A 44 -12.67 7.91 15.74
CA ILE A 44 -13.09 6.93 14.72
C ILE A 44 -11.89 6.40 13.95
N ALA A 45 -10.98 7.26 13.50
CA ALA A 45 -9.80 6.87 12.73
C ALA A 45 -8.89 5.92 13.51
N ILE A 46 -8.67 6.21 14.81
CA ILE A 46 -7.88 5.34 15.69
C ILE A 46 -8.56 3.98 15.86
N LYS A 47 -9.88 3.95 16.06
CA LYS A 47 -10.66 2.70 16.17
C LYS A 47 -10.64 1.89 14.88
N GLU A 48 -10.77 2.54 13.73
CA GLU A 48 -10.69 1.91 12.42
C GLU A 48 -9.28 1.35 12.15
N PHE A 49 -8.23 2.10 12.50
CA PHE A 49 -6.85 1.61 12.41
C PHE A 49 -6.62 0.38 13.30
N LEU A 50 -7.06 0.40 14.56
CA LEU A 50 -6.96 -0.77 15.45
C LEU A 50 -7.72 -1.98 14.90
N HIS A 51 -8.89 -1.76 14.29
CA HIS A 51 -9.64 -2.82 13.63
C HIS A 51 -8.91 -3.37 12.39
N PHE A 52 -8.36 -2.47 11.56
CA PHE A 52 -7.50 -2.81 10.44
C PHE A 52 -6.32 -3.68 10.88
N ILE A 53 -5.63 -3.29 11.95
CA ILE A 53 -4.51 -4.07 12.52
C ILE A 53 -4.96 -5.46 12.98
N ASP A 54 -6.13 -5.62 13.61
CA ASP A 54 -6.64 -6.95 14.00
C ASP A 54 -6.87 -7.86 12.80
N ILE A 55 -7.46 -7.32 11.73
CA ILE A 55 -7.67 -8.04 10.46
C ILE A 55 -6.33 -8.40 9.82
N TYR A 56 -5.37 -7.49 9.81
CA TYR A 56 -4.08 -7.70 9.18
C TYR A 56 -3.22 -8.72 9.93
N SER A 57 -3.27 -8.67 11.27
CA SER A 57 -2.50 -9.54 12.16
C SER A 57 -2.90 -11.00 12.02
N ARG A 58 -4.20 -11.29 11.91
CA ARG A 58 -4.72 -12.67 11.86
C ARG A 58 -4.53 -13.33 10.49
N GLY A 59 -4.41 -14.64 10.49
CA GLY A 59 -4.34 -15.43 9.25
C GLY A 59 -5.70 -15.85 8.71
N SER A 60 -5.75 -16.10 7.40
CA SER A 60 -6.91 -16.68 6.72
C SER A 60 -6.86 -18.21 6.83
N ARG A 61 -7.52 -18.80 7.85
CA ARG A 61 -7.64 -20.26 7.99
C ARG A 61 -9.10 -20.67 8.23
N GLY A 62 -9.55 -21.66 7.47
CA GLY A 62 -10.88 -22.27 7.60
C GLY A 62 -12.01 -21.27 7.32
N PHE A 63 -13.05 -21.29 8.15
CA PHE A 63 -14.22 -20.39 8.05
C PHE A 63 -14.01 -18.99 8.66
N ARG A 64 -12.76 -18.64 9.02
CA ARG A 64 -12.49 -17.30 9.55
C ARG A 64 -12.56 -16.27 8.41
N PRO A 65 -13.08 -15.06 8.68
CA PRO A 65 -13.01 -13.98 7.70
C PRO A 65 -11.57 -13.69 7.29
N LEU A 66 -11.41 -13.09 6.11
CA LEU A 66 -10.11 -12.77 5.53
C LEU A 66 -9.21 -12.03 6.53
N GLY A 67 -7.93 -12.37 6.49
CA GLY A 67 -6.86 -11.70 7.21
C GLY A 67 -5.51 -11.85 6.49
N MET A 68 -4.61 -10.89 6.71
CA MET A 68 -3.38 -10.75 5.91
C MET A 68 -2.18 -11.51 6.48
N SER A 69 -2.32 -12.15 7.65
CA SER A 69 -1.29 -12.95 8.34
C SER A 69 -0.01 -12.18 8.68
N TYR A 70 -0.10 -10.88 8.95
CA TYR A 70 1.07 -10.05 9.25
C TYR A 70 1.86 -10.55 10.46
N ASN A 71 1.20 -11.14 11.47
CA ASN A 71 1.92 -11.75 12.60
C ASN A 71 2.83 -12.93 12.18
N GLN A 72 2.60 -13.53 11.01
CA GLN A 72 3.44 -14.61 10.46
C GLN A 72 4.53 -14.04 9.55
N ASP A 73 4.21 -13.03 8.74
CA ASP A 73 5.10 -12.52 7.69
C ASP A 73 6.00 -11.37 8.14
N PHE A 74 5.57 -10.59 9.14
CA PHE A 74 6.25 -9.41 9.68
C PHE A 74 6.49 -9.52 11.20
N GLY A 75 6.53 -10.76 11.73
CA GLY A 75 6.84 -11.03 13.13
C GLY A 75 5.61 -11.10 14.05
N SER A 76 5.64 -11.99 15.05
CA SER A 76 4.51 -12.23 15.96
C SER A 76 4.13 -11.02 16.81
N SER A 77 5.05 -10.07 16.95
CA SER A 77 4.88 -8.84 17.72
C SER A 77 4.16 -7.73 16.93
N PHE A 78 3.87 -7.90 15.64
CA PHE A 78 3.25 -6.85 14.80
C PHE A 78 2.03 -6.21 15.49
N GLN A 79 1.05 -7.02 15.92
CA GLN A 79 -0.14 -6.49 16.60
C GLN A 79 0.19 -5.71 17.89
N GLY A 80 1.17 -6.18 18.66
CA GLY A 80 1.60 -5.53 19.91
C GLY A 80 2.26 -4.18 19.64
N ILE A 81 3.21 -4.16 18.72
CA ILE A 81 3.93 -2.96 18.26
C ILE A 81 2.94 -1.92 17.71
N SER A 82 1.89 -2.34 16.99
CA SER A 82 0.84 -1.43 16.51
C SER A 82 0.00 -0.83 17.63
N ARG A 83 -0.24 -1.56 18.74
CA ARG A 83 -0.95 -1.02 19.90
C ARG A 83 -0.09 -0.04 20.67
N GLU A 84 1.18 -0.35 20.87
CA GLU A 84 2.17 0.56 21.47
C GLU A 84 2.29 1.87 20.67
N PHE A 85 2.22 1.79 19.34
CA PHE A 85 2.16 2.98 18.49
C PHE A 85 0.93 3.83 18.77
N ILE A 86 -0.26 3.24 18.83
CA ILE A 86 -1.49 3.99 19.18
C ILE A 86 -1.36 4.63 20.57
N ASP A 87 -0.85 3.91 21.56
CA ASP A 87 -0.62 4.44 22.89
C ASP A 87 0.39 5.60 22.89
N SER A 88 1.35 5.63 21.95
CA SER A 88 2.34 6.70 21.83
C SER A 88 1.81 7.99 21.20
N ILE A 89 0.82 7.88 20.29
CA ILE A 89 0.20 9.04 19.64
C ILE A 89 -1.02 9.56 20.42
N CYS A 90 -1.67 8.73 21.24
CA CYS A 90 -2.82 9.13 22.03
C CYS A 90 -2.40 9.74 23.38
N ASP A 91 -2.58 11.05 23.54
CA ASP A 91 -2.28 11.73 24.80
C ASP A 91 -3.35 11.50 25.88
N TYR A 92 -4.61 11.36 25.46
CA TYR A 92 -5.74 11.17 26.36
C TYR A 92 -6.62 10.00 25.93
N GLN A 93 -7.01 9.23 26.94
CA GLN A 93 -8.06 8.22 26.82
C GLN A 93 -9.11 8.47 27.90
N TYR A 94 -10.38 8.59 27.49
CA TYR A 94 -11.48 8.87 28.41
C TYR A 94 -12.74 8.12 28.03
N ARG A 95 -13.68 7.96 28.95
CA ARG A 95 -14.97 7.32 28.65
C ARG A 95 -15.95 8.36 28.13
N GLY A 96 -16.51 8.11 26.96
CA GLY A 96 -17.49 8.99 26.35
C GLY A 96 -18.34 8.26 25.32
N TYR A 97 -19.27 8.99 24.73
CA TYR A 97 -20.22 8.45 23.78
C TYR A 97 -20.39 9.40 22.60
N TRP A 98 -20.24 8.86 21.40
CA TRP A 98 -20.56 9.53 20.16
C TRP A 98 -21.86 8.98 19.60
N TRP A 99 -22.82 9.87 19.31
CA TRP A 99 -24.07 9.46 18.66
C TRP A 99 -23.83 8.81 17.29
N TYR A 100 -22.74 9.16 16.61
CA TYR A 100 -22.36 8.57 15.33
C TYR A 100 -22.15 7.05 15.40
N LEU A 101 -21.70 6.52 16.54
CA LEU A 101 -21.52 5.07 16.71
C LEU A 101 -22.86 4.30 16.70
N ASP A 102 -23.98 4.98 16.95
CA ASP A 102 -25.31 4.36 16.81
C ASP A 102 -25.63 4.02 15.35
N VAL A 103 -25.03 4.70 14.37
CA VAL A 103 -25.25 4.43 12.93
C VAL A 103 -24.76 3.02 12.54
N TYR A 104 -23.67 2.58 13.15
CA TYR A 104 -23.06 1.26 12.90
C TYR A 104 -23.54 0.19 13.88
N THR A 105 -24.44 0.54 14.78
CA THR A 105 -24.90 -0.38 15.81
C THR A 105 -25.81 -1.46 15.20
N PRO A 106 -25.50 -2.76 15.37
CA PRO A 106 -26.35 -3.83 14.87
C PRO A 106 -27.77 -3.78 15.45
N PHE A 107 -28.73 -4.38 14.75
CA PHE A 107 -30.15 -4.30 15.08
C PHE A 107 -30.47 -4.70 16.53
N ILE A 108 -29.87 -5.78 17.04
CA ILE A 108 -30.19 -6.30 18.39
C ILE A 108 -29.74 -5.32 19.49
N PRO A 109 -28.46 -4.89 19.58
CA PRO A 109 -28.06 -3.82 20.51
C PRO A 109 -28.89 -2.55 20.36
N TYR A 110 -29.20 -2.13 19.12
CA TYR A 110 -30.04 -0.96 18.88
C TYR A 110 -31.44 -1.07 19.53
N ILE A 111 -32.08 -2.25 19.47
CA ILE A 111 -33.34 -2.50 20.16
C ILE A 111 -33.17 -2.43 21.69
N ILE A 112 -32.09 -2.99 22.24
CA ILE A 112 -31.78 -2.90 23.67
C ILE A 112 -31.66 -1.44 24.10
N HIS A 113 -30.89 -0.63 23.38
CA HIS A 113 -30.74 0.81 23.63
C HIS A 113 -32.09 1.55 23.57
N LYS A 114 -32.99 1.15 22.67
CA LYS A 114 -34.34 1.71 22.57
C LYS A 114 -35.20 1.35 23.78
N ILE A 115 -35.09 0.13 24.30
CA ILE A 115 -35.80 -0.33 25.51
C ILE A 115 -35.27 0.40 26.75
N LEU A 116 -33.95 0.45 26.95
CA LEU A 116 -33.32 1.12 28.09
C LEU A 116 -33.71 2.60 28.16
N ARG A 117 -33.70 3.30 27.01
CA ARG A 117 -34.19 4.70 26.92
C ARG A 117 -35.66 4.84 27.31
N LYS A 118 -36.54 3.92 26.86
CA LYS A 118 -37.95 3.93 27.26
C LYS A 118 -38.13 3.74 28.77
N LEU A 119 -37.28 2.91 29.38
CA LEU A 119 -37.29 2.64 30.82
C LEU A 119 -36.55 3.71 31.65
N LYS A 120 -36.03 4.77 31.00
CA LYS A 120 -35.18 5.80 31.63
C LYS A 120 -33.97 5.23 32.39
N LEU A 121 -33.48 4.07 31.94
CA LEU A 121 -32.29 3.44 32.49
C LEU A 121 -31.04 3.96 31.76
N TYR A 122 -29.95 4.08 32.51
CA TYR A 122 -28.68 4.52 31.96
C TYR A 122 -28.03 3.41 31.15
N ASP A 123 -27.56 3.76 29.95
CA ASP A 123 -27.02 2.81 28.98
C ASP A 123 -25.50 2.91 28.95
N TYR A 124 -24.86 2.30 29.95
CA TYR A 124 -23.40 2.34 30.08
C TYR A 124 -22.65 1.65 28.93
N GLN A 125 -23.31 0.81 28.15
CA GLN A 125 -22.70 0.12 27.01
C GLN A 125 -22.35 1.07 25.87
N LYS A 126 -23.01 2.23 25.81
CA LYS A 126 -22.72 3.28 24.83
C LYS A 126 -21.44 4.04 25.12
N TYR A 127 -20.99 4.05 26.38
CA TYR A 127 -19.79 4.78 26.78
C TYR A 127 -18.56 3.92 26.50
N THR A 128 -17.86 4.22 25.41
CA THR A 128 -16.64 3.53 24.99
C THR A 128 -15.40 4.32 25.39
N SER A 129 -14.22 3.70 25.30
CA SER A 129 -12.97 4.46 25.33
C SER A 129 -12.92 5.35 24.09
N LEU A 130 -12.74 6.64 24.33
CA LEU A 130 -12.49 7.64 23.31
C LEU A 130 -11.00 8.01 23.36
N PHE A 131 -10.43 8.24 22.19
CA PHE A 131 -9.02 8.61 22.02
C PHE A 131 -8.91 10.07 21.57
N LEU A 132 -7.87 10.75 22.04
CA LEU A 132 -7.51 12.10 21.64
C LEU A 132 -5.98 12.26 21.64
N SER A 133 -5.47 12.75 20.53
CA SER A 133 -4.10 13.12 20.22
C SER A 133 -4.01 14.63 20.17
N VAL A 134 -3.02 15.19 20.84
CA VAL A 134 -2.66 16.61 20.71
C VAL A 134 -1.29 16.77 20.02
N LYS A 135 -0.83 15.71 19.35
CA LYS A 135 0.44 15.69 18.60
C LYS A 135 0.41 16.67 17.44
N THR A 136 1.57 17.28 17.18
CA THR A 136 1.78 17.96 15.89
C THR A 136 2.00 16.94 14.78
N GLU A 137 1.89 17.40 13.53
CA GLU A 137 2.19 16.56 12.37
C GLU A 137 3.61 16.00 12.42
N GLU A 138 4.59 16.82 12.83
CA GLU A 138 5.98 16.39 12.98
C GLU A 138 6.13 15.29 14.03
N GLU A 139 5.54 15.45 15.22
CA GLU A 139 5.57 14.44 16.28
C GLU A 139 4.90 13.13 15.83
N PHE A 140 3.76 13.21 15.14
CA PHE A 140 3.08 12.04 14.60
C PHE A 140 3.97 11.29 13.59
N ILE A 141 4.65 12.01 12.69
CA ILE A 141 5.55 11.40 11.71
C ILE A 141 6.76 10.75 12.37
N GLU A 142 7.38 11.40 13.35
CA GLU A 142 8.49 10.82 14.11
C GLU A 142 8.09 9.53 14.82
N LEU A 143 6.93 9.53 15.51
CA LEU A 143 6.39 8.34 16.16
C LEU A 143 6.04 7.22 15.16
N THR A 144 5.53 7.60 13.98
CA THR A 144 5.22 6.64 12.91
C THR A 144 6.49 6.02 12.32
N GLN A 145 7.57 6.81 12.17
CA GLN A 145 8.87 6.32 11.74
C GLN A 145 9.46 5.32 12.75
N VAL A 146 9.37 5.63 14.05
CA VAL A 146 9.76 4.70 15.13
C VAL A 146 8.93 3.41 15.04
N TYR A 147 7.63 3.52 14.86
CA TYR A 147 6.73 2.37 14.72
C TYR A 147 7.12 1.45 13.55
N ILE A 148 7.36 2.00 12.37
CA ILE A 148 7.79 1.21 11.20
C ILE A 148 9.15 0.54 11.44
N ASN A 149 10.10 1.22 12.07
CA ASN A 149 11.39 0.62 12.41
C ASN A 149 11.26 -0.50 13.44
N ASN A 150 10.35 -0.36 14.42
CA ASN A 150 10.07 -1.41 15.40
C ASN A 150 9.47 -2.65 14.72
N ILE A 151 8.57 -2.46 13.76
CA ILE A 151 8.04 -3.57 12.94
C ILE A 151 9.20 -4.27 12.21
N PHE A 152 10.06 -3.53 11.50
CA PHE A 152 11.16 -4.13 10.75
C PHE A 152 12.18 -4.86 11.62
N SER A 153 12.51 -4.27 12.76
CA SER A 153 13.41 -4.88 13.76
C SER A 153 12.87 -6.18 14.34
N SER A 154 11.55 -6.42 14.25
CA SER A 154 10.94 -7.65 14.77
C SER A 154 11.09 -8.88 13.86
N PHE A 155 11.46 -8.69 12.58
CA PHE A 155 11.61 -9.81 11.63
C PHE A 155 12.87 -9.76 10.77
N VAL A 156 13.63 -8.66 10.79
CA VAL A 156 14.90 -8.53 10.05
C VAL A 156 16.07 -8.64 11.01
N ASN A 157 16.99 -9.56 10.72
CA ASN A 157 18.31 -9.57 11.35
C ASN A 157 19.22 -8.58 10.63
N TYR A 158 19.47 -7.42 11.26
CA TYR A 158 20.31 -6.37 10.69
C TYR A 158 21.80 -6.72 10.61
N ASN A 159 22.26 -7.77 11.30
CA ASN A 159 23.63 -8.26 11.12
C ASN A 159 23.84 -8.90 9.74
N ASP A 160 22.76 -9.47 9.17
CA ASP A 160 22.80 -10.17 7.88
C ASP A 160 22.24 -9.30 6.74
N ASN A 161 21.41 -8.31 7.06
CA ASN A 161 20.68 -7.49 6.09
C ASN A 161 20.78 -6.01 6.42
N ASN A 162 21.26 -5.22 5.47
CA ASN A 162 21.38 -3.77 5.60
C ASN A 162 20.18 -3.03 5.01
N PHE A 163 19.41 -3.69 4.14
CA PHE A 163 18.30 -3.10 3.41
C PHE A 163 17.07 -3.99 3.46
N ILE A 164 15.89 -3.35 3.38
CA ILE A 164 14.61 -4.02 3.24
C ILE A 164 13.97 -3.50 1.96
N ALA A 165 13.74 -4.38 0.99
CA ALA A 165 12.99 -4.02 -0.21
C ALA A 165 11.53 -4.42 -0.03
N LEU A 166 10.65 -3.43 -0.03
CA LEU A 166 9.22 -3.60 0.15
C LEU A 166 8.51 -3.50 -1.19
N ASP A 167 7.70 -4.49 -1.50
CA ASP A 167 6.84 -4.43 -2.68
C ASP A 167 5.59 -3.62 -2.37
N GLN A 168 5.21 -2.76 -3.32
CA GLN A 168 3.91 -2.09 -3.32
C GLN A 168 3.57 -1.38 -2.00
N ALA A 169 4.57 -0.92 -1.23
CA ALA A 169 4.34 -0.39 0.11
C ALA A 169 3.66 0.99 0.12
N ILE A 170 3.97 1.80 -0.88
CA ILE A 170 3.49 3.17 -1.04
C ILE A 170 2.87 3.33 -2.43
N PRO A 171 1.98 4.32 -2.63
CA PRO A 171 1.40 4.58 -3.94
C PRO A 171 2.44 5.06 -4.94
N ALA A 172 2.51 4.40 -6.10
CA ALA A 172 3.48 4.72 -7.16
C ALA A 172 3.27 6.09 -7.81
N ASN A 173 2.02 6.57 -7.88
CA ASN A 173 1.68 7.86 -8.47
C ASN A 173 1.93 9.06 -7.53
N ARG A 174 2.15 8.79 -6.24
CA ARG A 174 2.49 9.83 -5.26
C ARG A 174 3.35 9.30 -4.10
N PRO A 175 4.61 8.93 -4.36
CA PRO A 175 5.47 8.31 -3.36
C PRO A 175 5.61 9.10 -2.06
N SER A 176 5.70 10.43 -2.13
CA SER A 176 5.78 11.35 -0.98
C SER A 176 4.72 11.12 0.10
N TRP A 177 3.52 10.66 -0.27
CA TRP A 177 2.47 10.33 0.71
C TRP A 177 2.86 9.22 1.66
N GLY A 178 3.64 8.24 1.21
CA GLY A 178 4.13 7.16 2.05
C GLY A 178 5.59 7.29 2.46
N ASN A 179 6.40 7.95 1.64
CA ASN A 179 7.85 8.02 1.85
C ASN A 179 8.23 8.72 3.16
N ARG A 180 7.42 9.69 3.60
CA ARG A 180 7.62 10.43 4.85
C ARG A 180 7.63 9.57 6.11
N TYR A 181 7.00 8.40 6.09
CA TYR A 181 6.94 7.50 7.25
C TYR A 181 8.19 6.63 7.42
N PHE A 182 9.18 6.75 6.53
CA PHE A 182 10.45 6.03 6.63
C PHE A 182 11.58 7.01 6.97
N ASN A 183 12.48 6.59 7.86
CA ASN A 183 13.68 7.38 8.21
C ASN A 183 14.64 7.55 7.03
N ASN A 184 14.84 6.47 6.27
CA ASN A 184 15.72 6.43 5.12
C ASN A 184 15.16 5.42 4.11
N SER A 185 14.67 5.93 3.00
CA SER A 185 14.03 5.12 1.97
C SER A 185 14.42 5.62 0.59
N LYS A 186 14.49 4.68 -0.34
CA LYS A 186 14.70 4.92 -1.76
C LYS A 186 13.53 4.31 -2.50
N VAL A 187 12.87 5.10 -3.34
CA VAL A 187 11.70 4.66 -4.08
C VAL A 187 12.07 4.42 -5.53
N ILE A 188 11.67 3.26 -6.05
CA ILE A 188 11.78 2.93 -7.48
C ILE A 188 10.36 2.76 -8.00
N VAL A 189 9.97 3.58 -8.97
CA VAL A 189 8.69 3.47 -9.67
C VAL A 189 8.95 2.81 -11.02
N VAL A 190 8.31 1.66 -11.24
CA VAL A 190 8.41 0.92 -12.51
C VAL A 190 7.17 1.20 -13.35
N ASP A 191 7.41 1.73 -14.54
CA ASP A 191 6.39 1.98 -15.56
C ASP A 191 6.45 0.96 -16.68
N ARG A 192 5.37 0.90 -17.45
CA ARG A 192 5.20 -0.06 -18.54
C ARG A 192 4.24 0.52 -19.56
N ASP A 193 4.44 0.12 -20.82
CA ASP A 193 3.63 0.58 -21.94
C ASP A 193 2.13 0.32 -21.67
N PRO A 194 1.26 1.35 -21.74
CA PRO A 194 -0.17 1.21 -21.47
C PRO A 194 -0.85 0.19 -22.38
N ARG A 195 -0.33 -0.06 -23.59
CA ARG A 195 -0.88 -1.06 -24.52
C ARG A 195 -0.62 -2.47 -24.02
N ASP A 196 0.56 -2.75 -23.47
CA ASP A 196 0.86 -4.05 -22.86
C ASP A 196 0.09 -4.23 -21.54
N VAL A 197 -0.05 -3.16 -20.74
CA VAL A 197 -0.89 -3.17 -19.53
C VAL A 197 -2.35 -3.48 -19.87
N TYR A 198 -2.89 -2.88 -20.93
CA TYR A 198 -4.25 -3.13 -21.40
C TYR A 198 -4.49 -4.62 -21.69
N VAL A 199 -3.60 -5.22 -22.49
CA VAL A 199 -3.70 -6.63 -22.88
C VAL A 199 -3.61 -7.55 -21.67
N ASP A 200 -2.72 -7.27 -20.73
CA ASP A 200 -2.58 -8.07 -19.51
C ASP A 200 -3.80 -7.99 -18.61
N LEU A 201 -4.36 -6.80 -18.39
CA LEU A 201 -5.55 -6.64 -17.54
C LEU A 201 -6.75 -7.39 -18.11
N ILE A 202 -6.95 -7.36 -19.43
CA ILE A 202 -8.01 -8.11 -20.12
C ILE A 202 -7.79 -9.61 -20.00
N LYS A 203 -6.57 -10.07 -20.28
CA LYS A 203 -6.23 -11.49 -20.26
C LYS A 203 -6.44 -12.10 -18.87
N GLU A 204 -6.01 -11.39 -17.83
CA GLU A 204 -6.15 -11.81 -16.43
C GLU A 204 -7.53 -11.47 -15.83
N LYS A 205 -8.39 -10.78 -16.59
CA LYS A 205 -9.71 -10.30 -16.15
C LYS A 205 -9.65 -9.60 -14.79
N SER A 206 -8.68 -8.71 -14.63
CA SER A 206 -8.39 -8.03 -13.36
C SER A 206 -8.68 -6.54 -13.45
N LEU A 207 -9.10 -5.95 -12.32
CA LEU A 207 -9.42 -4.52 -12.22
C LEU A 207 -10.40 -4.10 -13.34
N VAL A 208 -10.09 -3.00 -14.03
CA VAL A 208 -10.87 -2.49 -15.18
C VAL A 208 -10.91 -3.49 -16.35
N GLY A 209 -9.92 -4.37 -16.47
CA GLY A 209 -9.81 -5.36 -17.52
C GLY A 209 -10.94 -6.40 -17.51
N TYR A 210 -11.56 -6.67 -16.34
CA TYR A 210 -12.73 -7.56 -16.28
C TYR A 210 -13.90 -7.02 -17.12
N ASP A 211 -14.23 -5.75 -16.92
CA ASP A 211 -15.38 -5.11 -17.59
C ASP A 211 -15.07 -4.83 -19.06
N VAL A 212 -13.87 -4.31 -19.34
CA VAL A 212 -13.38 -4.03 -20.70
C VAL A 212 -13.36 -5.29 -21.56
N ALA A 213 -12.99 -6.45 -21.00
CA ALA A 213 -12.98 -7.72 -21.72
C ALA A 213 -14.37 -8.20 -22.17
N ILE A 214 -15.44 -7.70 -21.53
CA ILE A 214 -16.84 -8.06 -21.84
C ILE A 214 -17.47 -7.01 -22.74
N ASN A 215 -17.29 -5.73 -22.39
CA ASN A 215 -18.01 -4.62 -22.99
C ASN A 215 -17.23 -3.92 -24.11
N HIS A 216 -15.94 -4.24 -24.30
CA HIS A 216 -15.05 -3.57 -25.26
C HIS A 216 -14.98 -2.04 -25.06
N ASP A 217 -15.18 -1.57 -23.82
CA ASP A 217 -15.09 -0.14 -23.49
C ASP A 217 -13.64 0.29 -23.26
N VAL A 218 -12.93 0.56 -24.35
CA VAL A 218 -11.56 1.08 -24.30
C VAL A 218 -11.49 2.45 -23.62
N GLN A 219 -12.55 3.26 -23.69
CA GLN A 219 -12.53 4.58 -23.05
C GLN A 219 -12.44 4.44 -21.54
N LEU A 220 -13.16 3.48 -20.96
CA LEU A 220 -13.06 3.17 -19.55
C LEU A 220 -11.63 2.85 -19.12
N PHE A 221 -10.89 2.06 -19.92
CA PHE A 221 -9.46 1.81 -19.66
C PHE A 221 -8.63 3.09 -19.74
N VAL A 222 -8.81 3.90 -20.79
CA VAL A 222 -8.04 5.14 -20.98
C VAL A 222 -8.25 6.10 -19.82
N ASP A 223 -9.50 6.31 -19.40
CA ASP A 223 -9.85 7.21 -18.31
C ASP A 223 -9.33 6.69 -16.96
N TRP A 224 -9.45 5.37 -16.74
CA TRP A 224 -8.86 4.71 -15.57
C TRP A 224 -7.34 4.87 -15.54
N PHE A 225 -6.65 4.61 -16.65
CA PHE A 225 -5.18 4.69 -16.74
C PHE A 225 -4.70 6.11 -16.46
N ARG A 226 -5.31 7.12 -17.08
CA ARG A 226 -5.02 8.54 -16.79
C ARG A 226 -5.19 8.86 -15.31
N LYS A 227 -6.29 8.40 -14.70
CA LYS A 227 -6.56 8.66 -13.28
C LYS A 227 -5.50 8.05 -12.36
N VAL A 228 -5.12 6.79 -12.59
CA VAL A 228 -4.14 6.10 -11.73
C VAL A 228 -2.70 6.54 -12.00
N ARG A 229 -2.39 7.02 -13.21
CA ARG A 229 -1.05 7.53 -13.59
C ARG A 229 -0.88 9.03 -13.48
N LYS A 230 -1.94 9.77 -13.14
CA LYS A 230 -1.85 11.21 -12.88
C LYS A 230 -0.88 11.43 -11.71
N GLU A 231 0.33 11.87 -12.02
CA GLU A 231 1.27 12.37 -11.05
C GLU A 231 0.75 13.72 -10.51
N GLU A 232 0.66 13.84 -9.20
CA GLU A 232 0.31 15.11 -8.56
C GLU A 232 1.50 15.64 -7.77
N GLY A 233 2.14 16.68 -8.34
CA GLY A 233 3.29 17.37 -7.72
C GLY A 233 4.62 17.06 -8.41
N LYS A 234 5.65 17.83 -8.06
CA LYS A 234 7.04 17.61 -8.49
C LYS A 234 7.76 16.75 -7.45
N ASP A 235 7.32 15.51 -7.29
CA ASP A 235 8.04 14.59 -6.42
C ASP A 235 9.29 14.13 -7.18
N THR A 236 10.48 14.52 -6.70
CA THR A 236 11.76 14.30 -7.39
C THR A 236 12.61 13.22 -6.74
N GLN A 237 12.11 12.59 -5.68
CA GLN A 237 12.91 11.72 -4.80
C GLN A 237 12.70 10.21 -5.09
N TYR A 238 12.51 9.85 -6.36
CA TYR A 238 12.38 8.46 -6.78
C TYR A 238 13.03 8.21 -8.14
N LEU A 239 13.50 6.97 -8.34
CA LEU A 239 14.02 6.51 -9.62
C LEU A 239 12.85 5.97 -10.47
N LYS A 240 12.65 6.54 -11.66
CA LYS A 240 11.74 5.99 -12.67
C LYS A 240 12.48 4.96 -13.50
N VAL A 241 11.87 3.79 -13.68
CA VAL A 241 12.40 2.71 -14.52
C VAL A 241 11.30 2.28 -15.49
N GLN A 242 11.59 2.27 -16.79
CA GLN A 242 10.70 1.64 -17.76
C GLN A 242 10.96 0.14 -17.79
N PHE A 243 9.90 -0.66 -17.68
CA PHE A 243 9.99 -2.11 -17.69
C PHE A 243 10.63 -2.63 -19.00
N GLU A 244 10.30 -2.01 -20.12
CA GLU A 244 10.84 -2.34 -21.43
C GLU A 244 12.36 -2.15 -21.46
N GLU A 245 12.86 -1.04 -20.94
CA GLU A 245 14.31 -0.80 -20.83
C GLU A 245 14.97 -1.77 -19.85
N LEU A 246 14.33 -2.07 -18.72
CA LEU A 246 14.88 -3.02 -17.75
C LEU A 246 15.08 -4.42 -18.38
N VAL A 247 14.23 -4.80 -19.32
CA VAL A 247 14.31 -6.09 -20.00
C VAL A 247 15.24 -6.04 -21.21
N LEU A 248 15.16 -4.99 -22.04
CA LEU A 248 15.91 -4.88 -23.30
C LEU A 248 17.35 -4.37 -23.11
N ASP A 249 17.59 -3.58 -22.07
CA ASP A 249 18.88 -3.01 -21.70
C ASP A 249 19.18 -3.25 -20.21
N TYR A 250 19.08 -4.53 -19.82
CA TYR A 250 19.19 -4.99 -18.44
C TYR A 250 20.43 -4.47 -17.71
N HIS A 251 21.59 -4.53 -18.35
CA HIS A 251 22.85 -4.17 -17.71
C HIS A 251 22.92 -2.68 -17.36
N ARG A 252 22.46 -1.80 -18.24
CA ARG A 252 22.42 -0.36 -17.98
C ARG A 252 21.45 -0.05 -16.84
N ILE A 253 20.21 -0.53 -16.95
CA ILE A 253 19.17 -0.21 -15.97
C ILE A 253 19.46 -0.78 -14.58
N VAL A 254 20.01 -2.00 -14.50
CA VAL A 254 20.44 -2.55 -13.20
C VAL A 254 21.59 -1.76 -12.61
N GLY A 255 22.52 -1.26 -13.44
CA GLY A 255 23.57 -0.33 -13.00
C GLY A 255 22.99 0.96 -12.41
N GLU A 256 22.03 1.58 -13.07
CA GLU A 256 21.34 2.78 -12.56
C GLU A 256 20.61 2.51 -11.22
N ILE A 257 19.97 1.34 -11.10
CA ILE A 257 19.35 0.92 -9.83
C ILE A 257 20.41 0.76 -8.73
N TYR A 258 21.59 0.21 -9.05
CA TYR A 258 22.66 0.02 -8.07
C TYR A 258 23.24 1.35 -7.62
N ASP A 259 23.54 2.24 -8.54
CA ASP A 259 24.03 3.58 -8.23
C ASP A 259 23.02 4.34 -7.37
N PHE A 260 21.74 4.29 -7.75
CA PHE A 260 20.66 4.90 -6.98
C PHE A 260 20.55 4.30 -5.58
N CYS A 261 20.58 2.97 -5.46
CA CYS A 261 20.46 2.27 -4.17
C CYS A 261 21.75 2.31 -3.33
N GLY A 262 22.91 2.59 -3.92
CA GLY A 262 24.22 2.47 -3.28
C GLY A 262 24.68 1.02 -3.13
N PHE A 263 24.31 0.15 -4.09
CA PHE A 263 24.75 -1.23 -4.13
C PHE A 263 26.05 -1.36 -4.93
N LEU A 264 26.89 -2.31 -4.52
CA LEU A 264 28.07 -2.67 -5.28
C LEU A 264 27.73 -3.84 -6.22
N PRO A 265 28.26 -3.88 -7.46
CA PRO A 265 27.99 -4.97 -8.42
C PRO A 265 28.25 -6.38 -7.86
N GLU A 266 29.26 -6.53 -7.00
CA GLU A 266 29.60 -7.78 -6.31
C GLU A 266 28.53 -8.26 -5.32
N HIS A 267 27.58 -7.41 -4.92
CA HIS A 267 26.43 -7.83 -4.11
C HIS A 267 25.43 -8.65 -4.92
N HIS A 268 25.49 -8.63 -6.26
CA HIS A 268 24.59 -9.40 -7.12
C HIS A 268 25.03 -10.86 -7.22
N PHE A 269 24.59 -11.68 -6.28
CA PHE A 269 24.99 -13.09 -6.21
C PHE A 269 24.08 -14.03 -7.03
N GLY A 270 22.85 -13.59 -7.32
CA GLY A 270 21.80 -14.43 -7.87
C GLY A 270 21.36 -14.08 -9.30
N LYS A 271 22.22 -13.47 -10.12
CA LYS A 271 21.84 -12.95 -11.44
C LYS A 271 21.05 -13.96 -12.27
N TYR A 272 19.88 -13.55 -12.74
CA TYR A 272 18.95 -14.33 -13.57
C TYR A 272 18.26 -15.51 -12.88
N THR A 273 18.45 -15.70 -11.57
CA THR A 273 17.79 -16.80 -10.83
C THR A 273 16.37 -16.46 -10.42
N ARG A 274 16.03 -15.17 -10.30
CA ARG A 274 14.71 -14.65 -9.97
C ARG A 274 14.17 -13.81 -11.11
N PHE A 275 14.93 -12.83 -11.58
CA PHE A 275 14.56 -11.98 -12.71
C PHE A 275 15.35 -12.37 -13.96
N ASN A 276 14.70 -13.01 -14.93
CA ASN A 276 15.32 -13.38 -16.20
C ASN A 276 14.76 -12.50 -17.35
N PRO A 277 15.56 -11.59 -17.93
CA PRO A 277 15.13 -10.76 -19.06
C PRO A 277 14.60 -11.56 -20.25
N ASP A 278 15.19 -12.71 -20.57
CA ASP A 278 14.76 -13.54 -21.71
C ASP A 278 13.35 -14.10 -21.52
N VAL A 279 13.00 -14.42 -20.26
CA VAL A 279 11.63 -14.86 -19.91
C VAL A 279 10.66 -13.68 -19.93
N SER A 280 11.09 -12.52 -19.42
CA SER A 280 10.26 -11.31 -19.32
C SER A 280 10.00 -10.64 -20.68
N LYS A 281 10.88 -10.86 -21.68
CA LYS A 281 10.76 -10.30 -23.04
C LYS A 281 9.44 -10.65 -23.73
N LYS A 282 8.83 -11.78 -23.39
CA LYS A 282 7.52 -12.20 -23.93
C LYS A 282 6.36 -11.28 -23.51
N ASN A 283 6.56 -10.49 -22.45
CA ASN A 283 5.56 -9.57 -21.92
C ASN A 283 5.68 -8.16 -22.54
N ILE A 284 6.54 -7.98 -23.54
CA ILE A 284 6.74 -6.71 -24.25
C ILE A 284 6.15 -6.84 -25.66
N GLY A 285 5.34 -5.86 -26.05
CA GLY A 285 4.73 -5.83 -27.38
C GLY A 285 3.63 -6.87 -27.59
N MET A 286 3.02 -7.40 -26.54
CA MET A 286 1.90 -8.33 -26.62
C MET A 286 0.71 -7.72 -27.36
N TRP A 287 0.54 -6.40 -27.24
CA TRP A 287 -0.46 -5.62 -27.97
C TRP A 287 -0.38 -5.79 -29.50
N ARG A 288 0.78 -6.14 -30.07
CA ARG A 288 0.93 -6.36 -31.52
C ARG A 288 0.08 -7.50 -32.05
N ASN A 289 -0.18 -8.50 -31.20
CA ASN A 289 -0.95 -9.69 -31.54
C ASN A 289 -2.37 -9.67 -30.94
N HIS A 290 -2.78 -8.54 -30.34
CA HIS A 290 -4.12 -8.41 -29.77
C HIS A 290 -5.18 -8.42 -30.88
N ALA A 291 -6.32 -9.09 -30.66
CA ALA A 291 -7.35 -9.27 -31.69
C ALA A 291 -7.97 -7.94 -32.14
N TYR A 292 -8.14 -6.99 -31.21
CA TYR A 292 -8.85 -5.73 -31.45
C TYR A 292 -7.86 -4.57 -31.64
N GLN A 293 -7.20 -4.51 -32.80
CA GLN A 293 -6.19 -3.49 -33.09
C GLN A 293 -6.74 -2.05 -33.12
N ASP A 294 -8.05 -1.87 -33.35
CA ASP A 294 -8.69 -0.54 -33.24
C ASP A 294 -8.63 0.01 -31.81
N GLU A 295 -8.76 -0.86 -30.81
CA GLU A 295 -8.67 -0.51 -29.40
C GLU A 295 -7.25 -0.05 -29.05
N ILE A 296 -6.24 -0.77 -29.55
CA ILE A 296 -4.83 -0.41 -29.38
C ILE A 296 -4.50 0.92 -30.04
N ARG A 297 -5.01 1.19 -31.25
CA ARG A 297 -4.84 2.49 -31.93
C ARG A 297 -5.45 3.63 -31.13
N LYS A 298 -6.60 3.40 -30.49
CA LYS A 298 -7.23 4.40 -29.62
C LYS A 298 -6.36 4.69 -28.39
N ILE A 299 -5.85 3.66 -27.74
CA ILE A 299 -4.92 3.78 -26.60
C ILE A 299 -3.66 4.56 -27.02
N GLU A 300 -3.05 4.21 -28.15
CA GLU A 300 -1.86 4.89 -28.66
C GLU A 300 -2.11 6.38 -28.93
N LYS A 301 -3.28 6.71 -29.48
CA LYS A 301 -3.67 8.10 -29.74
C LYS A 301 -3.92 8.88 -28.46
N GLU A 302 -4.63 8.29 -27.49
CA GLU A 302 -5.09 8.98 -26.30
C GLU A 302 -4.09 9.00 -25.14
N LEU A 303 -3.21 8.01 -25.04
CA LEU A 303 -2.21 7.89 -23.98
C LEU A 303 -0.79 8.09 -24.52
N LYS A 304 -0.63 8.84 -25.61
CA LYS A 304 0.64 9.03 -26.34
C LYS A 304 1.81 9.43 -25.42
N GLU A 305 1.53 10.24 -24.40
CA GLU A 305 2.49 10.71 -23.40
C GLU A 305 3.02 9.60 -22.47
N PHE A 306 2.32 8.47 -22.37
CA PHE A 306 2.72 7.31 -21.56
C PHE A 306 3.28 6.16 -22.41
N ILE A 307 3.24 6.27 -23.74
CA ILE A 307 3.69 5.20 -24.64
C ILE A 307 5.21 5.09 -24.60
N TYR A 308 5.70 3.87 -24.41
CA TYR A 308 7.12 3.57 -24.54
C TYR A 308 7.55 3.78 -26.01
N GLN A 309 8.52 4.67 -26.22
CA GLN A 309 9.12 4.93 -27.52
C GLN A 309 10.41 4.13 -27.63
N SER A 310 10.35 3.03 -28.39
CA SER A 310 11.49 2.17 -28.70
C SER A 310 12.41 2.75 -29.76
#